data_AF-A0A7J9VN25-F1
#
_entry.id   AF-A0A7J9VN25-F1
#
_cell.length_a   1.000
_cell.length_b   1.000
_cell.length_c   1.000
_cell.angle_alpha   90.00
_cell.angle_beta   90.00
_cell.angle_gamma   90.00
#
_symmetry.space_group_name_H-M   'P 1'
#
loop_
_entity.id
_entity.type
_entity.pdbx_description
1 polymer ?
#
loop_
_entity_poly.entity_id
_entity_poly.type
_entity_poly.pdbx_seq_one_letter_code
_entity_poly.pdbx_strand_id
1 'polypeptide(L)'
;MKALDVAVAAAVGAVAAWGLKAVAIGVAGGLDESPLEAPLFFVGLVATVVAYVAAGVAAVGGRPIWKPILGGVAGIVVGLGVLMLIENGVGSLVPESAGWVKEEAGLWAVSLLTAGALLGWRRRRHQHVAEVVV
;
A
#
# COMPACT_ATOMS: atom_id res chain seq x y z
N MET A 1 6.29 2.25 -18.46
CA MET A 1 5.15 1.91 -17.56
C MET A 1 4.40 3.18 -17.22
N LYS A 2 3.06 3.15 -17.20
CA LYS A 2 2.28 4.32 -16.72
C LYS A 2 2.42 4.39 -15.20
N ALA A 3 2.32 5.59 -14.61
CA ALA A 3 2.46 5.76 -13.15
C ALA A 3 1.46 4.89 -12.37
N LEU A 4 0.25 4.66 -12.90
CA LEU A 4 -0.73 3.75 -12.29
C LEU A 4 -0.27 2.28 -12.28
N ASP A 5 0.44 1.82 -13.31
CA ASP A 5 0.97 0.45 -13.35
C ASP A 5 2.06 0.28 -12.28
N VAL A 6 2.92 1.29 -12.11
CA VAL A 6 3.92 1.35 -11.03
C VAL A 6 3.22 1.29 -9.67
N ALA A 7 2.17 2.09 -9.48
CA ALA A 7 1.42 2.14 -8.23
C ALA A 7 0.83 0.78 -7.86
N VAL A 8 0.19 0.10 -8.82
CA VAL A 8 -0.38 -1.23 -8.62
C VAL A 8 0.69 -2.27 -8.32
N ALA A 9 1.78 -2.30 -9.10
CA ALA A 9 2.86 -3.25 -8.88
C ALA A 9 3.50 -3.07 -7.50
N ALA A 10 3.73 -1.81 -7.08
CA ALA A 10 4.27 -1.49 -5.77
C ALA A 10 3.31 -1.87 -4.63
N ALA A 11 2.00 -1.61 -4.77
CA ALA A 11 1.01 -2.00 -3.76
C ALA A 11 0.89 -3.53 -3.61
N VAL A 12 0.90 -4.27 -4.72
CA VAL A 12 0.92 -5.75 -4.69
C VAL A 12 2.24 -6.26 -4.08
N GLY A 13 3.36 -5.61 -4.40
CA GLY A 13 4.66 -5.88 -3.78
C GLY A 13 4.65 -5.66 -2.27
N ALA A 14 3.99 -4.61 -1.78
CA ALA A 14 3.83 -4.35 -0.35
C ALA A 14 3.01 -5.45 0.34
N VAL A 15 1.87 -5.87 -0.26
CA VAL A 15 1.08 -7.01 0.23
C VAL A 15 1.95 -8.27 0.33
N ALA A 16 2.73 -8.57 -0.71
CA ALA A 16 3.60 -9.75 -0.72
C ALA A 16 4.70 -9.66 0.35
N ALA A 17 5.35 -8.49 0.51
CA ALA A 17 6.40 -8.30 1.49
C ALA A 17 5.88 -8.47 2.93
N TRP A 18 4.74 -7.86 3.27
CA TRP A 18 4.12 -8.04 4.59
C TRP A 18 3.56 -9.45 4.77
N GLY A 19 3.10 -10.09 3.69
CA GLY A 19 2.75 -11.51 3.68
C GLY A 19 3.91 -12.42 4.07
N LEU A 20 5.06 -12.23 3.42
CA LEU A 20 6.27 -12.98 3.73
C LEU A 20 6.78 -12.65 5.14
N LYS A 21 6.64 -11.38 5.59
CA LYS A 21 7.02 -10.97 6.96
C LYS A 21 6.23 -11.77 7.99
N ALA A 22 4.90 -11.80 7.87
CA ALA A 22 4.02 -12.53 8.79
C ALA A 22 4.33 -14.03 8.81
N VAL A 23 4.63 -14.63 7.65
CA VAL A 23 5.09 -16.03 7.58
C VAL A 23 6.42 -16.21 8.31
N ALA A 24 7.38 -15.31 8.11
CA ALA A 24 8.69 -15.38 8.75
C ALA A 24 8.61 -15.28 10.29
N ILE A 25 7.75 -14.39 10.80
CA ILE A 25 7.42 -14.26 12.24
C ILE A 25 6.80 -15.56 12.74
N GLY A 26 5.76 -16.06 12.07
CA GLY A 26 5.05 -17.27 12.48
C GLY A 26 5.94 -18.52 12.51
N VAL A 27 6.86 -18.65 11.55
CA VAL A 27 7.83 -19.76 11.49
C VAL A 27 8.92 -19.63 12.55
N ALA A 28 9.35 -18.41 12.87
CA ALA A 28 10.36 -18.15 13.91
C ALA A 28 9.81 -18.28 15.35
N GLY A 29 8.48 -18.39 15.51
CA GLY A 29 7.83 -18.60 16.80
C GLY A 29 7.34 -17.33 17.49
N GLY A 30 7.43 -16.17 16.83
CA GLY A 30 7.00 -14.91 17.41
C GLY A 30 7.63 -13.69 16.74
N LEU A 31 7.19 -12.52 17.21
CA LEU A 31 7.77 -11.22 16.85
C LEU A 31 9.24 -11.17 17.26
N ASP A 32 10.08 -10.47 16.51
CA ASP A 32 11.51 -10.26 16.75
C ASP A 32 12.41 -11.51 16.70
N GLU A 33 11.83 -12.70 16.49
CA GLU A 33 12.59 -13.96 16.39
C GLU A 33 13.17 -14.21 14.99
N SER A 34 12.69 -13.49 13.97
CA SER A 34 13.10 -13.70 12.57
C SER A 34 14.07 -12.62 12.07
N PRO A 35 15.26 -12.98 11.54
CA PRO A 35 16.17 -12.00 10.94
C PRO A 35 15.61 -11.37 9.65
N LEU A 36 14.56 -11.96 9.07
CA LEU A 36 13.89 -11.44 7.87
C LEU A 36 12.82 -10.40 8.20
N GLU A 37 12.46 -10.22 9.47
CA GLU A 37 11.37 -9.35 9.88
C GLU A 37 11.60 -7.89 9.44
N ALA A 38 12.73 -7.30 9.87
CA ALA A 38 13.07 -5.92 9.54
C ALA A 38 13.28 -5.71 8.02
N PRO A 39 14.05 -6.55 7.30
CA PRO A 39 14.18 -6.41 5.85
C PRO A 39 12.84 -6.42 5.11
N LEU A 40 11.94 -7.35 5.42
CA LEU A 40 10.64 -7.46 4.76
C LEU A 40 9.72 -6.29 5.14
N PHE A 41 9.78 -5.83 6.39
CA PHE A 41 9.10 -4.61 6.81
C PHE A 41 9.55 -3.40 5.98
N PHE A 42 10.86 -3.17 5.87
CA PHE A 42 11.42 -2.06 5.09
C PHE A 42 11.05 -2.15 3.61
N VAL A 43 11.12 -3.33 3.01
CA VAL A 43 10.70 -3.53 1.61
C VAL A 43 9.23 -3.19 1.42
N GLY A 44 8.34 -3.66 2.32
CA GLY A 44 6.92 -3.36 2.25
C GLY A 44 6.62 -1.87 2.48
N LEU A 45 7.35 -1.21 3.37
CA LEU A 45 7.24 0.23 3.61
C LEU A 45 7.64 1.04 2.38
N VAL A 46 8.80 0.75 1.79
CA VAL A 46 9.27 1.42 0.56
C VAL A 46 8.28 1.20 -0.58
N ALA A 47 7.81 -0.03 -0.77
CA ALA A 47 6.82 -0.35 -1.78
C ALA A 47 5.51 0.42 -1.58
N THR A 48 5.05 0.58 -0.33
CA THR A 48 3.86 1.37 0.00
C THR A 48 4.06 2.86 -0.33
N VAL A 49 5.19 3.44 0.05
CA VAL A 49 5.52 4.84 -0.29
C VAL A 49 5.54 5.04 -1.81
N VAL A 50 6.21 4.14 -2.55
CA VAL A 50 6.22 4.18 -4.02
C VAL A 50 4.82 4.08 -4.59
N ALA A 51 3.96 3.22 -4.04
CA ALA A 51 2.58 3.06 -4.48
C ALA A 51 1.79 4.38 -4.37
N TYR A 52 1.86 5.05 -3.22
CA TYR A 52 1.16 6.31 -2.98
C TYR A 52 1.70 7.46 -3.83
N VAL A 53 3.02 7.59 -3.95
CA VAL A 53 3.64 8.60 -4.82
C VAL A 53 3.21 8.39 -6.27
N ALA A 54 3.33 7.16 -6.78
CA ALA A 54 2.98 6.83 -8.15
C ALA A 54 1.47 7.00 -8.42
N ALA A 55 0.62 6.66 -7.45
CA ALA A 55 -0.82 6.90 -7.52
C ALA A 55 -1.15 8.39 -7.61
N GLY A 56 -0.52 9.21 -6.77
CA GLY A 56 -0.68 10.67 -6.80
C GLY A 56 -0.21 11.29 -8.12
N VAL A 57 0.93 10.85 -8.64
CA VAL A 57 1.43 11.24 -9.98
C VAL A 57 0.44 10.82 -11.08
N ALA A 58 -0.15 9.62 -10.98
CA ALA A 58 -1.14 9.13 -11.94
C ALA A 58 -2.45 9.92 -11.90
N ALA A 59 -2.82 10.48 -10.74
CA ALA A 59 -4.06 11.21 -10.55
C ALA A 59 -4.03 12.57 -11.23
N VAL A 60 -2.91 13.29 -11.14
CA VAL A 60 -2.77 14.66 -11.67
C VAL A 60 -2.58 14.72 -13.19
N GLY A 61 -1.89 13.74 -13.77
CA GLY A 61 -1.57 13.67 -15.20
C GLY A 61 -0.70 14.83 -15.76
N GLY A 62 -0.02 14.58 -16.90
CA GLY A 62 0.47 15.60 -17.85
C GLY A 62 1.54 16.62 -17.41
N ARG A 63 2.04 17.39 -18.40
CA ARG A 63 3.02 18.48 -18.26
C ARG A 63 2.29 19.79 -17.92
N PRO A 64 2.72 20.51 -16.88
CA PRO A 64 4.14 20.71 -16.56
C PRO A 64 4.65 19.83 -15.41
N ILE A 65 5.99 19.69 -15.29
CA ILE A 65 6.66 18.79 -14.33
C ILE A 65 6.29 19.01 -12.85
N TRP A 66 5.84 20.22 -12.49
CA TRP A 66 5.39 20.51 -11.12
C TRP A 66 4.12 19.73 -10.75
N LYS A 67 3.26 19.37 -11.71
CA LYS A 67 2.04 18.59 -11.45
C LYS A 67 2.38 17.22 -10.87
N PRO A 68 3.22 16.39 -11.51
CA PRO A 68 3.73 15.15 -10.92
C PRO A 68 4.32 15.32 -9.52
N ILE A 69 5.09 16.39 -9.28
CA ILE A 69 5.70 16.64 -7.96
C ILE A 69 4.61 16.86 -6.91
N LEU A 70 3.67 17.79 -7.17
CA LEU A 70 2.55 18.03 -6.26
C LEU A 70 1.66 16.79 -6.09
N GLY A 71 1.43 16.04 -7.17
CA GLY A 71 0.71 14.77 -7.14
C GLY A 71 1.40 13.75 -6.23
N GLY A 72 2.73 13.61 -6.35
CA GLY A 72 3.52 12.74 -5.48
C GLY A 72 3.42 13.14 -4.01
N VAL A 73 3.61 14.44 -3.70
CA VAL A 73 3.47 14.97 -2.33
C VAL A 73 2.07 14.74 -1.77
N ALA A 74 1.04 15.06 -2.55
CA ALA A 74 -0.35 14.81 -2.17
C ALA A 74 -0.61 13.31 -1.95
N GLY A 75 -0.02 12.45 -2.78
CA GLY A 75 -0.07 10.99 -2.61
C GLY A 75 0.48 10.53 -1.27
N ILE A 76 1.63 11.07 -0.85
CA ILE A 76 2.22 10.79 0.48
C ILE A 76 1.27 11.23 1.59
N VAL A 77 0.75 12.46 1.52
CA VAL A 77 -0.19 12.99 2.53
C VAL A 77 -1.44 12.11 2.64
N VAL A 78 -2.00 11.68 1.50
CA VAL A 78 -3.12 10.73 1.46
C VAL A 78 -2.73 9.41 2.10
N GLY A 79 -1.55 8.87 1.79
CA GLY A 79 -1.07 7.62 2.37
C GLY A 79 -0.94 7.68 3.90
N LEU A 80 -0.40 8.78 4.43
CA LEU A 80 -0.33 9.01 5.87
C LEU A 80 -1.74 9.09 6.49
N GLY A 81 -2.67 9.79 5.82
CA GLY A 81 -4.06 9.86 6.27
C GLY A 81 -4.74 8.49 6.31
N VAL A 82 -4.52 7.66 5.28
CA VAL A 82 -5.05 6.29 5.23
C VAL A 82 -4.46 5.43 6.34
N LEU A 83 -3.16 5.52 6.59
CA LEU A 83 -2.48 4.82 7.69
C LEU A 83 -3.11 5.19 9.04
N MET A 84 -3.23 6.49 9.33
CA MET A 84 -3.83 6.97 10.57
C MET A 84 -5.28 6.49 10.75
N LEU A 85 -6.08 6.51 9.70
CA LEU A 85 -7.46 6.02 9.76
C LEU A 85 -7.52 4.53 10.06
N ILE A 86 -6.62 3.75 9.47
CA ILE A 86 -6.60 2.30 9.64
C ILE A 86 -6.05 1.92 11.01
N GLU A 87 -4.99 2.56 11.51
CA GLU A 87 -4.49 2.30 12.87
C GLU A 87 -5.55 2.59 13.94
N ASN A 88 -6.26 3.72 13.82
CA ASN A 88 -7.37 4.04 14.71
C ASN A 88 -8.53 3.02 14.60
N GLY A 89 -8.84 2.57 13.38
CA GLY A 89 -9.88 1.58 13.14
C GLY A 89 -9.53 0.20 13.68
N VAL A 90 -8.39 -0.36 13.27
CA VAL A 90 -7.90 -1.68 13.67
C VAL A 90 -7.66 -1.75 15.18
N GLY A 91 -7.09 -0.70 15.76
CA GLY A 91 -6.87 -0.61 17.21
C GLY A 91 -8.15 -0.73 18.03
N SER A 92 -9.30 -0.33 17.48
CA SER A 92 -10.61 -0.48 18.14
C SER A 92 -11.24 -1.87 18.01
N LEU A 93 -10.79 -2.67 17.04
CA LEU A 93 -11.39 -3.97 16.69
C LEU A 93 -10.59 -5.17 17.18
N VAL A 94 -9.27 -5.03 17.31
CA VAL A 94 -8.38 -6.13 17.66
C VAL A 94 -7.97 -6.03 19.13
N PRO A 95 -8.25 -7.05 19.96
CA PRO A 95 -7.88 -7.04 21.37
C PRO A 95 -6.36 -6.93 21.58
N GLU A 96 -5.94 -6.25 22.65
CA GLU A 96 -4.52 -6.19 23.06
C GLU A 96 -3.89 -7.57 23.29
N SER A 97 -4.70 -8.56 23.69
CA SER A 97 -4.26 -9.93 23.91
C SER A 97 -3.86 -10.67 22.64
N ALA A 98 -4.09 -10.10 21.45
CA ALA A 98 -3.71 -10.69 20.18
C ALA A 98 -2.21 -10.58 19.88
N GLY A 99 -1.44 -9.84 20.69
CA GLY A 99 0.00 -9.72 20.57
C GLY A 99 0.43 -9.25 19.17
N TRP A 100 1.39 -9.93 18.56
CA TRP A 100 1.95 -9.61 17.24
C TRP A 100 0.89 -9.58 16.12
N VAL A 101 -0.23 -10.32 16.27
CA VAL A 101 -1.31 -10.31 15.27
C VAL A 101 -1.95 -8.92 15.17
N LYS A 102 -2.04 -8.19 16.29
CA LYS A 102 -2.57 -6.82 16.30
C LYS A 102 -1.67 -5.85 15.54
N GLU A 103 -0.36 -5.98 15.74
CA GLU A 103 0.66 -5.15 15.09
C GLU A 103 0.67 -5.39 13.57
N GLU A 104 0.50 -6.64 13.15
CA GLU A 104 0.43 -6.98 11.73
C GLU A 104 -0.92 -6.60 11.09
N ALA A 105 -2.03 -6.65 11.84
CA ALA A 105 -3.37 -6.40 11.30
C ALA A 105 -3.50 -5.02 10.63
N GLY A 106 -2.87 -3.99 11.21
CA GLY A 106 -2.84 -2.64 10.63
C GLY A 106 -2.16 -2.62 9.26
N LEU A 107 -1.00 -3.26 9.14
CA LEU A 107 -0.24 -3.35 7.90
C LEU A 107 -1.02 -4.11 6.82
N TRP A 108 -1.61 -5.26 7.16
CA TRP A 108 -2.44 -6.01 6.25
C TRP A 108 -3.66 -5.23 5.77
N ALA A 109 -4.35 -4.53 6.67
CA ALA A 109 -5.50 -3.72 6.32
C ALA A 109 -5.10 -2.59 5.35
N VAL A 110 -4.01 -1.85 5.65
CA VAL A 110 -3.50 -0.79 4.76
C VAL A 110 -3.14 -1.34 3.38
N SER A 111 -2.37 -2.42 3.31
CA SER A 111 -1.89 -2.95 2.02
C SER A 111 -3.02 -3.49 1.16
N LEU A 112 -3.92 -4.29 1.74
CA LEU A 112 -5.04 -4.89 1.01
C LEU A 112 -6.01 -3.81 0.51
N LEU A 113 -6.33 -2.82 1.34
CA LEU A 113 -7.19 -1.70 0.93
C LEU A 113 -6.54 -0.87 -0.17
N THR A 114 -5.25 -0.55 -0.03
CA THR A 114 -4.50 0.21 -1.03
C THR A 114 -4.43 -0.55 -2.36
N ALA A 115 -4.03 -1.82 -2.33
CA ALA A 115 -3.95 -2.66 -3.51
C ALA A 115 -5.31 -2.84 -4.17
N GLY A 116 -6.36 -3.11 -3.39
CA GLY A 116 -7.74 -3.23 -3.89
C GLY A 116 -8.23 -1.95 -4.55
N ALA A 117 -8.01 -0.79 -3.92
CA ALA A 117 -8.38 0.51 -4.47
C ALA A 117 -7.66 0.81 -5.79
N LEU A 118 -6.34 0.58 -5.86
CA LEU A 118 -5.56 0.82 -7.07
C LEU A 118 -5.91 -0.16 -8.20
N LEU A 119 -6.15 -1.43 -7.90
CA LEU A 119 -6.64 -2.42 -8.86
C LEU A 119 -8.03 -2.03 -9.39
N GLY A 120 -8.92 -1.59 -8.51
CA GLY A 120 -10.25 -1.07 -8.89
C GLY A 120 -10.14 0.17 -9.78
N TRP A 121 -9.25 1.11 -9.44
CA TRP A 121 -9.02 2.31 -10.24
C TRP A 121 -8.47 1.96 -11.63
N ARG A 122 -7.50 1.04 -11.71
CA ARG A 122 -6.97 0.54 -12.98
C ARG A 122 -8.07 -0.07 -13.85
N ARG A 123 -8.92 -0.94 -13.27
CA ARG A 123 -10.05 -1.55 -14.00
C ARG A 123 -11.00 -0.50 -14.59
N ARG A 124 -11.42 0.50 -13.80
CA ARG A 124 -12.32 1.57 -14.27
C ARG A 124 -11.70 2.40 -15.40
N ARG A 125 -10.40 2.71 -15.33
CA ARG A 125 -9.70 3.42 -16.42
C ARG A 125 -9.65 2.62 -17.72
N HIS A 126 -9.53 1.30 -17.65
CA HIS A 126 -9.56 0.46 -18.85
C HIS A 126 -10.97 0.39 -19.47
N GLN A 127 -12.02 0.33 -18.65
CA GLN A 127 -13.41 0.31 -19.13
C GLN A 127 -13.80 1.59 -19.87
N HIS A 128 -13.48 2.78 -19.32
CA HIS A 128 -13.78 4.05 -20.00
C HIS A 128 -13.07 4.21 -21.35
N VAL A 129 -11.87 3.64 -21.51
CA VAL A 129 -11.18 3.69 -22.82
C VAL A 129 -11.89 2.81 -23.84
N ALA A 130 -12.46 1.66 -23.42
CA ALA A 130 -13.21 0.79 -24.32
C ALA A 130 -14.54 1.44 -24.77
N GLU A 131 -15.24 2.15 -23.88
CA GLU A 131 -16.50 2.85 -24.19
C GLU A 131 -16.31 4.01 -25.19
N VAL A 132 -15.20 4.74 -25.14
CA VAL A 132 -14.96 5.92 -26.01
C VAL A 132 -14.52 5.54 -27.42
N VAL A 133 -14.06 4.30 -27.63
CA VAL A 133 -13.54 3.81 -28.93
C VAL A 133 -14.61 3.13 -29.78
N VAL A 134 -15.81 2.87 -29.22
CA VAL A 134 -16.98 2.32 -29.91
C VAL A 134 -17.91 3.46 -30.33
#